data_AF-A0A2V7EWJ8-F1
#
_entry.id   AF-A0A2V7EWJ8-F1
#
_cell.length_a   1.000
_cell.length_b   1.000
_cell.length_c   1.000
_cell.angle_alpha   90.00
_cell.angle_beta   90.00
_cell.angle_gamma   90.00
#
_symmetry.space_group_name_H-M   'P 1'
#
loop_
_entity.id
_entity.type
_entity.pdbx_description
1 polymer ?
#
loop_
_entity_poly.entity_id
_entity_poly.type
_entity_poly.pdbx_seq_one_letter_code
_entity_poly.pdbx_strand_id
1 'polypeptide(L)'
;MSTDFEHGPETAGSGNRDADIDASEGRRDFLKGALAVGGMAASLGPVGVVPAQAQPGMVPGTKNHYYVPATDKTVHWGYFSKSLKPLIEVNSGDFVTIEVLTHHANDDAERMIKGDPGAESVFYWDKQKKGVDRRGAGPMKPTLFGRGAGEGLGVHICTGPVFVRGAEPGDILEVRIVDVRPRPCANPKYKGKSFGSNAAAWWGFHYKDLLTDPKPREVITIYEIDASGERNWAQAVYNFQWTPQTDPSGVVHKIIDYPGVPVDHRTVKENHGILKNVRVPIRPHFGVLGLAPAEADIVDSIPPNYVGGNIDDWRIGKGATMYYPVAVKGALLSAGDSHAAQGDSELAGTAIECSLIGTFQLSVRKKDTLAGTALA
;
A
#
# COMPACT_ATOMS: atom_id res chain seq x y z
N MET A 1 23.13 62.99 38.38
CA MET A 1 23.26 63.38 39.79
C MET A 1 21.92 63.87 40.25
N SER A 2 21.41 63.30 41.34
CA SER A 2 20.10 63.62 41.91
C SER A 2 20.06 65.06 42.40
N THR A 3 19.00 65.77 42.03
CA THR A 3 18.33 66.81 42.81
C THR A 3 16.82 66.72 42.56
N ASP A 4 16.10 66.46 43.64
CA ASP A 4 14.78 66.89 44.11
C ASP A 4 13.58 67.29 43.20
N PHE A 5 12.43 67.07 43.84
CA PHE A 5 11.09 67.71 43.75
C PHE A 5 9.96 67.08 42.90
N GLU A 6 9.07 66.39 43.64
CA GLU A 6 7.60 66.62 43.81
C GLU A 6 6.54 66.48 42.69
N HIS A 7 5.42 65.90 43.17
CA HIS A 7 4.00 66.05 42.78
C HIS A 7 3.45 65.28 41.55
N GLY A 8 2.47 64.38 41.81
CA GLY A 8 1.48 63.89 40.84
C GLY A 8 0.21 64.75 40.84
N PRO A 9 -0.99 64.18 40.57
CA PRO A 9 -1.48 63.54 39.35
C PRO A 9 -2.79 64.22 38.84
N GLU A 10 -3.19 64.07 37.57
CA GLU A 10 -4.53 64.43 37.02
C GLU A 10 -4.57 64.01 35.52
N THR A 11 -5.65 63.64 34.82
CA THR A 11 -7.04 63.17 35.07
C THR A 11 -7.59 62.69 33.72
N ALA A 12 -8.70 61.94 33.78
CA ALA A 12 -9.49 61.40 32.68
C ALA A 12 -9.95 62.40 31.60
N GLY A 13 -10.23 61.89 30.39
CA GLY A 13 -10.95 62.57 29.33
C GLY A 13 -11.65 61.59 28.38
N SER A 14 -12.97 61.53 28.50
CA SER A 14 -13.95 60.78 27.71
C SER A 14 -14.03 61.16 26.23
N GLY A 15 -14.41 60.22 25.36
CA GLY A 15 -14.86 60.55 24.01
C GLY A 15 -15.32 59.35 23.18
N ASN A 16 -16.62 59.05 23.24
CA ASN A 16 -17.31 58.19 22.27
C ASN A 16 -17.54 58.97 20.96
N ARG A 17 -17.33 58.35 19.80
CA ARG A 17 -18.18 58.49 18.59
C ARG A 17 -17.67 57.69 17.38
N ASP A 18 -18.64 57.06 16.74
CA ASP A 18 -18.62 56.27 15.52
C ASP A 18 -18.08 57.02 14.29
N ALA A 19 -17.49 56.27 13.36
CA ALA A 19 -17.67 56.48 11.92
C ALA A 19 -17.27 55.21 11.14
N ASP A 20 -18.27 54.65 10.46
CA ASP A 20 -18.18 53.64 9.41
C ASP A 20 -17.18 54.00 8.30
N ILE A 21 -16.45 52.99 7.80
CA ILE A 21 -16.19 52.83 6.36
C ILE A 21 -16.27 51.34 6.01
N ASP A 22 -17.33 50.99 5.30
CA ASP A 22 -17.49 49.78 4.49
C ASP A 22 -17.00 50.04 3.04
N ALA A 23 -16.43 49.01 2.41
CA ALA A 23 -16.27 48.77 0.97
C ALA A 23 -15.11 47.75 0.80
N SER A 24 -15.38 46.45 0.65
CA SER A 24 -15.73 45.74 -0.59
C SER A 24 -14.59 45.64 -1.63
N GLU A 25 -14.49 44.45 -2.23
CA GLU A 25 -13.62 44.03 -3.36
C GLU A 25 -12.23 43.47 -2.96
N GLY A 26 -11.77 42.30 -3.39
CA GLY A 26 -12.09 41.57 -4.61
C GLY A 26 -12.08 40.04 -4.45
N ARG A 27 -13.20 39.46 -4.87
CA ARG A 27 -13.35 38.07 -5.32
C ARG A 27 -13.91 38.20 -6.74
N ARG A 28 -13.17 37.74 -7.75
CA ARG A 28 -13.50 37.51 -9.20
C ARG A 28 -12.14 37.30 -9.89
N ASP A 29 -11.91 36.47 -10.88
CA ASP A 29 -12.69 35.49 -11.63
C ASP A 29 -11.64 34.72 -12.45
N PHE A 30 -11.85 33.42 -12.68
CA PHE A 30 -11.60 32.89 -14.02
C PHE A 30 -12.61 31.78 -14.33
N LEU A 31 -13.53 32.12 -15.22
CA LEU A 31 -14.65 31.32 -15.68
C LEU A 31 -14.26 30.42 -16.86
N LYS A 32 -14.79 29.19 -16.80
CA LYS A 32 -15.50 28.45 -17.87
C LYS A 32 -14.79 28.14 -19.19
N GLY A 33 -14.66 26.83 -19.41
CA GLY A 33 -15.09 26.17 -20.65
C GLY A 33 -16.00 25.00 -20.27
N ALA A 34 -17.30 25.13 -20.54
CA ALA A 34 -18.31 24.12 -20.27
C ALA A 34 -18.61 23.29 -21.53
N LEU A 35 -18.80 21.99 -21.35
CA LEU A 35 -19.69 21.18 -22.19
C LEU A 35 -20.64 20.47 -21.23
N ALA A 36 -21.90 20.89 -21.29
CA ALA A 36 -22.99 20.39 -20.48
C ALA A 36 -23.61 19.16 -21.11
N VAL A 37 -23.84 18.09 -20.33
CA VAL A 37 -24.92 17.13 -20.58
C VAL A 37 -25.49 16.69 -19.23
N GLY A 38 -26.79 16.97 -19.04
CA GLY A 38 -27.74 16.12 -18.32
C GLY A 38 -27.64 16.05 -16.80
N GLY A 39 -28.50 16.80 -16.10
CA GLY A 39 -28.68 16.68 -14.67
C GLY A 39 -29.42 15.40 -14.25
N MET A 40 -29.10 14.91 -13.05
CA MET A 40 -30.01 14.10 -12.24
C MET A 40 -29.82 14.47 -10.77
N ALA A 41 -30.93 14.80 -10.11
CA ALA A 41 -30.97 15.16 -8.70
C ALA A 41 -30.60 13.95 -7.83
N ALA A 42 -29.70 14.13 -6.87
CA ALA A 42 -29.34 13.09 -5.90
C ALA A 42 -30.35 13.09 -4.73
N SER A 43 -31.19 12.06 -4.67
CA SER A 43 -31.93 11.70 -3.46
C SER A 43 -31.07 10.77 -2.60
N LEU A 44 -30.84 11.15 -1.34
CA LEU A 44 -30.20 10.32 -0.33
C LEU A 44 -31.15 9.18 0.09
N GLY A 45 -30.71 7.93 -0.11
CA GLY A 45 -31.39 6.70 0.32
C GLY A 45 -30.36 5.62 0.71
N PRO A 46 -30.74 4.61 1.52
CA PRO A 46 -29.81 3.79 2.29
C PRO A 46 -29.00 2.83 1.40
N VAL A 47 -27.75 2.59 1.80
CA VAL A 47 -26.75 1.77 1.09
C VAL A 47 -27.18 0.30 1.10
N GLY A 48 -27.77 -0.15 -0.01
CA GLY A 48 -27.97 -1.55 -0.34
C GLY A 48 -26.80 -2.10 -1.18
N VAL A 49 -26.45 -3.36 -0.96
CA VAL A 49 -25.43 -4.10 -1.72
C VAL A 49 -25.75 -4.05 -3.22
N VAL A 50 -24.84 -3.48 -4.01
CA VAL A 50 -24.97 -3.42 -5.48
C VAL A 50 -24.45 -4.74 -6.07
N PRO A 51 -25.28 -5.52 -6.80
CA PRO A 51 -24.78 -6.69 -7.50
C PRO A 51 -23.92 -6.27 -8.70
N ALA A 52 -22.92 -7.08 -9.04
CA ALA A 52 -22.04 -6.86 -10.18
C ALA A 52 -22.84 -6.52 -11.46
N GLN A 53 -22.75 -5.28 -11.92
CA GLN A 53 -23.37 -4.83 -13.17
C GLN A 53 -22.52 -5.28 -14.36
N ALA A 54 -23.19 -5.90 -15.34
CA ALA A 54 -22.65 -6.22 -16.64
C ALA A 54 -22.08 -4.95 -17.31
N GLN A 55 -20.88 -5.07 -17.90
CA GLN A 55 -20.17 -3.94 -18.50
C GLN A 55 -20.94 -3.37 -19.71
N PRO A 56 -21.11 -2.04 -19.83
CA PRO A 56 -21.65 -1.43 -21.03
C PRO A 56 -20.68 -1.60 -22.21
N GLY A 57 -21.24 -1.82 -23.40
CA GLY A 57 -20.51 -2.18 -24.62
C GLY A 57 -19.36 -1.24 -24.97
N MET A 58 -18.27 -1.84 -25.46
CA MET A 58 -17.05 -1.17 -25.92
C MET A 58 -17.35 -0.12 -27.00
N VAL A 59 -16.94 1.14 -26.77
CA VAL A 59 -16.86 2.16 -27.82
C VAL A 59 -15.48 2.05 -28.48
N PRO A 60 -15.40 1.82 -29.81
CA PRO A 60 -14.11 1.78 -30.51
C PRO A 60 -13.35 3.11 -30.36
N GLY A 61 -12.08 3.04 -29.98
CA GLY A 61 -11.21 4.22 -29.82
C GLY A 61 -11.12 4.80 -28.40
N THR A 62 -11.89 4.31 -27.43
CA THR A 62 -11.74 4.69 -26.02
C THR A 62 -10.96 3.63 -25.25
N LYS A 63 -9.90 4.04 -24.54
CA LYS A 63 -9.21 3.18 -23.57
C LYS A 63 -10.09 3.00 -22.34
N ASN A 64 -10.29 1.76 -21.89
CA ASN A 64 -11.06 1.48 -20.69
C ASN A 64 -10.21 1.72 -19.45
N HIS A 65 -10.88 1.98 -18.32
CA HIS A 65 -10.25 2.10 -17.01
C HIS A 65 -10.96 1.20 -16.01
N TYR A 66 -10.27 0.19 -15.51
CA TYR A 66 -10.77 -0.76 -14.52
C TYR A 66 -10.30 -0.39 -13.10
N TYR A 67 -11.08 -0.80 -12.10
CA TYR A 67 -10.72 -0.63 -10.69
C TYR A 67 -10.74 -1.98 -9.98
N VAL A 68 -9.66 -2.34 -9.29
CA VAL A 68 -9.54 -3.59 -8.53
C VAL A 68 -9.29 -3.23 -7.05
N PRO A 69 -10.32 -3.31 -6.20
CA PRO A 69 -10.14 -3.06 -4.77
C PRO A 69 -9.34 -4.20 -4.12
N ALA A 70 -8.73 -3.94 -2.95
CA ALA A 70 -8.05 -4.96 -2.17
C ALA A 70 -9.02 -5.58 -1.16
N THR A 71 -9.41 -6.84 -1.40
CA THR A 71 -10.37 -7.59 -0.58
C THR A 71 -9.94 -9.05 -0.53
N ASP A 72 -10.52 -9.84 0.37
CA ASP A 72 -10.31 -11.29 0.44
C ASP A 72 -10.68 -12.05 -0.86
N LYS A 73 -11.39 -11.41 -1.80
CA LYS A 73 -11.76 -11.97 -3.11
C LYS A 73 -10.85 -11.56 -4.27
N THR A 74 -10.03 -10.55 -4.06
CA THR A 74 -9.21 -9.91 -5.11
C THR A 74 -7.72 -10.00 -4.83
N VAL A 75 -7.34 -10.61 -3.72
CA VAL A 75 -5.93 -10.86 -3.39
C VAL A 75 -5.64 -12.34 -3.29
N HIS A 76 -4.41 -12.68 -3.57
CA HIS A 76 -3.77 -13.93 -3.18
C HIS A 76 -2.55 -13.58 -2.33
N TRP A 77 -2.19 -14.45 -1.37
CA TRP A 77 -1.22 -14.09 -0.34
C TRP A 77 -0.04 -15.05 -0.35
N GLY A 78 1.14 -14.52 -0.69
CA GLY A 78 2.42 -15.18 -0.57
C GLY A 78 2.81 -16.05 -1.75
N TYR A 79 2.16 -15.92 -2.90
CA TYR A 79 2.56 -16.69 -4.08
C TYR A 79 2.18 -16.01 -5.39
N PHE A 80 2.78 -16.46 -6.50
CA PHE A 80 2.25 -16.29 -7.85
C PHE A 80 1.76 -17.64 -8.36
N SER A 81 0.78 -17.64 -9.26
CA SER A 81 0.28 -18.88 -9.86
C SER A 81 -0.31 -18.63 -11.24
N LYS A 82 0.13 -19.43 -12.22
CA LYS A 82 -0.43 -19.43 -13.57
C LYS A 82 -1.84 -20.04 -13.66
N SER A 83 -2.29 -20.68 -12.58
CA SER A 83 -3.57 -21.36 -12.48
C SER A 83 -4.65 -20.51 -11.78
N LEU A 84 -4.30 -19.32 -11.28
CA LEU A 84 -5.27 -18.40 -10.71
C LEU A 84 -6.22 -17.89 -11.79
N LYS A 85 -7.52 -17.90 -11.47
CA LYS A 85 -8.53 -17.27 -12.33
C LYS A 85 -8.29 -15.75 -12.36
N PRO A 86 -8.23 -15.13 -13.55
CA PRO A 86 -8.18 -13.67 -13.65
C PRO A 86 -9.35 -13.00 -12.94
N LEU A 87 -9.07 -11.90 -12.25
CA LEU A 87 -10.10 -11.06 -11.65
C LEU A 87 -10.83 -10.25 -12.72
N ILE A 88 -10.04 -9.69 -13.65
CA ILE A 88 -10.51 -8.91 -14.78
C ILE A 88 -9.67 -9.23 -16.02
N GLU A 89 -10.24 -8.96 -17.18
CA GLU A 89 -9.57 -9.07 -18.47
C GLU A 89 -9.58 -7.69 -19.15
N VAL A 90 -8.41 -7.21 -19.55
CA VAL A 90 -8.24 -5.87 -20.16
C VAL A 90 -7.63 -5.99 -21.55
N ASN A 91 -7.78 -4.95 -22.38
CA ASN A 91 -7.09 -4.87 -23.66
C ASN A 91 -5.72 -4.18 -23.51
N SER A 92 -4.82 -4.45 -24.44
CA SER A 92 -3.60 -3.65 -24.59
C SER A 92 -3.95 -2.18 -24.77
N GLY A 93 -3.36 -1.32 -23.95
CA GLY A 93 -3.58 0.12 -23.89
C GLY A 93 -4.52 0.58 -22.77
N ASP A 94 -5.31 -0.31 -22.17
CA ASP A 94 -6.25 0.01 -21.09
C ASP A 94 -5.53 0.37 -19.78
N PHE A 95 -6.26 1.04 -18.89
CA PHE A 95 -5.81 1.41 -17.55
C PHE A 95 -6.43 0.51 -16.49
N VAL A 96 -5.69 0.28 -15.40
CA VAL A 96 -6.19 -0.38 -14.20
C VAL A 96 -5.69 0.37 -12.96
N THR A 97 -6.61 0.74 -12.06
CA THR A 97 -6.26 1.15 -10.70
C THR A 97 -6.36 -0.06 -9.78
N ILE A 98 -5.28 -0.37 -9.07
CA ILE A 98 -5.17 -1.51 -8.17
C ILE A 98 -4.89 -0.97 -6.76
N GLU A 99 -5.73 -1.35 -5.81
CA GLU A 99 -5.42 -1.16 -4.39
C GLU A 99 -4.51 -2.29 -3.91
N VAL A 100 -3.49 -1.95 -3.14
CA VAL A 100 -2.51 -2.90 -2.59
C VAL A 100 -2.44 -2.71 -1.09
N LEU A 101 -2.50 -3.82 -0.36
CA LEU A 101 -2.33 -3.83 1.09
C LEU A 101 -0.93 -4.30 1.43
N THR A 102 -0.27 -3.62 2.36
CA THR A 102 0.92 -4.19 2.99
C THR A 102 0.53 -5.39 3.84
N HIS A 103 1.36 -6.44 3.80
CA HIS A 103 1.19 -7.64 4.61
C HIS A 103 1.52 -7.42 6.11
N HIS A 104 2.14 -6.30 6.45
CA HIS A 104 2.46 -5.86 7.81
C HIS A 104 1.34 -5.07 8.52
N ALA A 105 0.15 -4.92 7.91
CA ALA A 105 -0.92 -4.08 8.49
C ALA A 105 -1.38 -4.54 9.89
N ASN A 106 -1.21 -5.82 10.23
CA ASN A 106 -1.58 -6.35 11.55
C ASN A 106 -0.54 -6.08 12.65
N ASP A 107 0.60 -5.47 12.31
CA ASP A 107 1.59 -4.97 13.28
C ASP A 107 1.02 -3.81 14.13
N ASP A 108 0.02 -3.11 13.57
CA ASP A 108 -0.85 -2.19 14.29
C ASP A 108 -2.21 -2.08 13.57
N ALA A 109 -3.11 -2.99 13.93
CA ALA A 109 -4.44 -3.05 13.38
C ALA A 109 -5.28 -1.79 13.67
N GLU A 110 -5.01 -1.02 14.73
CA GLU A 110 -5.75 0.23 15.01
C GLU A 110 -5.48 1.28 13.92
N ARG A 111 -4.25 1.32 13.41
CA ARG A 111 -3.81 2.31 12.42
C ARG A 111 -3.95 1.84 10.97
N MET A 112 -3.78 0.55 10.70
CA MET A 112 -3.67 0.06 9.32
C MET A 112 -4.85 -0.82 8.87
N ILE A 113 -5.75 -1.22 9.77
CA ILE A 113 -6.89 -2.12 9.43
C ILE A 113 -8.23 -1.58 9.91
N LYS A 114 -8.35 -1.16 11.16
CA LYS A 114 -9.63 -0.85 11.82
C LYS A 114 -10.40 0.24 11.06
N GLY A 115 -11.63 -0.10 10.66
CA GLY A 115 -12.53 0.77 9.90
C GLY A 115 -12.30 0.74 8.39
N ASP A 116 -11.30 0.02 7.88
CA ASP A 116 -11.05 -0.18 6.46
C ASP A 116 -11.67 -1.52 6.01
N PRO A 117 -12.78 -1.52 5.25
CA PRO A 117 -13.46 -2.76 4.90
C PRO A 117 -12.62 -3.72 4.04
N GLY A 118 -11.73 -3.18 3.21
CA GLY A 118 -10.84 -3.98 2.37
C GLY A 118 -9.80 -4.70 3.22
N ALA A 119 -9.10 -3.95 4.08
CA ALA A 119 -8.12 -4.52 5.00
C ALA A 119 -8.77 -5.47 6.01
N GLU A 120 -9.93 -5.11 6.59
CA GLU A 120 -10.68 -5.98 7.50
C GLU A 120 -11.07 -7.30 6.82
N SER A 121 -11.47 -7.28 5.55
CA SER A 121 -11.80 -8.52 4.82
C SER A 121 -10.58 -9.43 4.68
N VAL A 122 -9.41 -8.90 4.32
CA VAL A 122 -8.18 -9.67 4.06
C VAL A 122 -7.57 -10.19 5.36
N PHE A 123 -7.49 -9.33 6.37
CA PHE A 123 -6.84 -9.63 7.65
C PHE A 123 -7.76 -10.30 8.67
N TYR A 124 -9.05 -10.47 8.36
CA TYR A 124 -9.99 -11.18 9.24
C TYR A 124 -9.38 -12.51 9.69
N TRP A 125 -9.33 -12.72 11.00
CA TRP A 125 -8.86 -13.98 11.58
C TRP A 125 -9.48 -14.17 12.97
N ASP A 126 -10.30 -15.20 13.11
CA ASP A 126 -10.80 -15.69 14.39
C ASP A 126 -10.48 -17.18 14.58
N LYS A 127 -11.05 -17.82 15.60
CA LYS A 127 -10.83 -19.24 15.88
C LYS A 127 -11.43 -20.16 14.81
N GLN A 128 -12.32 -19.66 13.96
CA GLN A 128 -13.13 -20.44 13.03
C GLN A 128 -12.68 -20.29 11.59
N LYS A 129 -12.22 -19.09 11.20
CA LYS A 129 -11.83 -18.79 9.82
C LYS A 129 -10.84 -17.64 9.72
N LYS A 130 -10.20 -17.60 8.55
CA LYS A 130 -9.42 -16.47 8.04
C LYS A 130 -10.11 -15.89 6.82
N GLY A 131 -9.98 -14.58 6.61
CA GLY A 131 -10.39 -13.92 5.36
C GLY A 131 -9.62 -14.51 4.18
N VAL A 132 -8.29 -14.53 4.31
CA VAL A 132 -7.39 -15.25 3.42
C VAL A 132 -6.61 -16.30 4.20
N ASP A 133 -6.96 -17.58 3.98
CA ASP A 133 -6.39 -18.71 4.71
C ASP A 133 -4.97 -19.06 4.25
N ARG A 134 -4.79 -19.37 2.96
CA ARG A 134 -3.45 -19.63 2.40
C ARG A 134 -2.61 -18.35 2.45
N ARG A 135 -1.47 -18.42 3.12
CA ARG A 135 -0.42 -17.38 3.10
C ARG A 135 0.92 -18.05 2.85
N GLY A 136 1.35 -18.01 1.58
CA GLY A 136 2.54 -18.69 1.08
C GLY A 136 2.26 -19.80 0.07
N ALA A 137 3.32 -20.20 -0.63
CA ALA A 137 3.40 -21.26 -1.61
C ALA A 137 3.45 -22.68 -1.00
N GLY A 138 3.55 -22.81 0.33
CA GLY A 138 3.61 -24.09 1.03
C GLY A 138 2.32 -24.92 1.00
N PRO A 139 2.26 -26.04 1.73
CA PRO A 139 1.08 -26.90 1.79
C PRO A 139 -0.09 -26.21 2.52
N MET A 140 -1.34 -26.56 2.14
CA MET A 140 -2.54 -26.06 2.85
C MET A 140 -2.64 -26.59 4.28
N LYS A 141 -2.25 -27.87 4.47
CA LYS A 141 -2.08 -28.43 5.81
C LYS A 141 -0.65 -28.10 6.24
N PRO A 142 -0.43 -27.49 7.42
CA PRO A 142 0.89 -27.03 7.83
C PRO A 142 1.77 -28.19 8.33
N THR A 143 2.21 -29.03 7.40
CA THR A 143 2.93 -30.28 7.70
C THR A 143 4.44 -30.13 7.84
N LEU A 144 5.04 -29.00 7.45
CA LEU A 144 6.50 -28.80 7.52
C LEU A 144 6.89 -28.07 8.81
N PHE A 145 6.19 -26.98 9.13
CA PHE A 145 6.53 -26.08 10.23
C PHE A 145 5.39 -25.87 11.23
N GLY A 146 4.15 -26.24 10.89
CA GLY A 146 3.02 -26.08 11.81
C GLY A 146 2.50 -24.65 11.97
N ARG A 147 2.85 -23.74 11.04
CA ARG A 147 2.58 -22.29 11.14
C ARG A 147 1.20 -21.84 10.68
N GLY A 148 0.54 -22.63 9.82
CA GLY A 148 -0.71 -22.28 9.15
C GLY A 148 -0.66 -22.57 7.64
N ALA A 149 -1.79 -22.47 6.94
CA ALA A 149 -1.87 -22.78 5.51
C ALA A 149 -0.89 -21.93 4.69
N GLY A 150 -0.12 -22.57 3.80
CA GLY A 150 0.96 -21.93 3.01
C GLY A 150 2.28 -21.76 3.78
N GLU A 151 2.26 -21.93 5.11
CA GLU A 151 3.40 -21.92 6.04
C GLU A 151 4.32 -20.68 5.99
N GLY A 152 3.84 -19.57 5.41
CA GLY A 152 4.62 -18.35 5.28
C GLY A 152 5.77 -18.47 4.28
N LEU A 153 5.73 -19.47 3.39
CA LEU A 153 6.66 -19.60 2.27
C LEU A 153 6.26 -18.62 1.16
N GLY A 154 6.52 -17.34 1.41
CA GLY A 154 5.99 -16.21 0.66
C GLY A 154 5.00 -15.43 1.51
N VAL A 155 5.16 -14.10 1.54
CA VAL A 155 4.53 -13.25 2.56
C VAL A 155 3.72 -12.08 2.02
N HIS A 156 3.84 -11.77 0.73
CA HIS A 156 3.25 -10.56 0.15
C HIS A 156 1.76 -10.74 -0.18
N ILE A 157 0.94 -9.73 0.12
CA ILE A 157 -0.44 -9.67 -0.40
C ILE A 157 -0.37 -9.15 -1.83
N CYS A 158 -0.84 -9.95 -2.78
CA CYS A 158 -0.81 -9.64 -4.20
C CYS A 158 -2.24 -9.46 -4.73
N THR A 159 -2.60 -8.25 -5.14
CA THR A 159 -3.89 -7.96 -5.80
C THR A 159 -3.80 -8.34 -7.27
N GLY A 160 -4.72 -9.20 -7.73
CA GLY A 160 -4.68 -9.77 -9.08
C GLY A 160 -5.14 -11.24 -9.14
N PRO A 161 -4.90 -11.94 -10.25
CA PRO A 161 -4.21 -11.46 -11.45
C PRO A 161 -5.12 -10.70 -12.43
N VAL A 162 -4.53 -9.73 -13.13
CA VAL A 162 -5.10 -9.04 -14.29
C VAL A 162 -4.66 -9.76 -15.55
N PHE A 163 -5.62 -10.19 -16.36
CA PHE A 163 -5.35 -10.84 -17.64
C PHE A 163 -5.37 -9.80 -18.77
N VAL A 164 -4.36 -9.84 -19.65
CA VAL A 164 -4.24 -8.92 -20.78
C VAL A 164 -4.52 -9.67 -22.09
N ARG A 165 -5.61 -9.31 -22.77
CA ARG A 165 -6.03 -9.98 -24.01
C ARG A 165 -4.94 -9.89 -25.08
N GLY A 166 -4.63 -11.04 -25.69
CA GLY A 166 -3.66 -11.16 -26.78
C GLY A 166 -2.18 -11.21 -26.35
N ALA A 167 -1.89 -11.16 -25.05
CA ALA A 167 -0.57 -11.46 -24.51
C ALA A 167 -0.32 -12.98 -24.57
N GLU A 168 0.76 -13.38 -25.23
CA GLU A 168 1.16 -14.78 -25.40
C GLU A 168 2.63 -14.97 -24.98
N PRO A 169 3.05 -16.19 -24.61
CA PRO A 169 4.43 -16.45 -24.22
C PRO A 169 5.47 -15.94 -25.24
N GLY A 170 6.45 -15.19 -24.75
CA GLY A 170 7.49 -14.54 -25.57
C GLY A 170 7.17 -13.10 -26.00
N ASP A 171 5.97 -12.60 -25.74
CA ASP A 171 5.69 -11.16 -25.79
C ASP A 171 6.33 -10.44 -24.57
N ILE A 172 6.30 -9.11 -24.58
CA ILE A 172 6.63 -8.27 -23.42
C ILE A 172 5.36 -7.54 -22.97
N LEU A 173 5.05 -7.56 -21.68
CA LEU A 173 4.07 -6.67 -21.09
C LEU A 173 4.77 -5.40 -20.60
N GLU A 174 4.44 -4.28 -21.22
CA GLU A 174 4.75 -2.95 -20.75
C GLU A 174 3.73 -2.53 -19.67
N VAL A 175 4.23 -2.16 -18.50
CA VAL A 175 3.46 -1.75 -17.33
C VAL A 175 3.91 -0.35 -16.93
N ARG A 176 3.18 0.67 -17.39
CA ARG A 176 3.46 2.06 -17.03
C ARG A 176 2.77 2.41 -15.72
N ILE A 177 3.53 2.86 -14.72
CA ILE A 177 3.01 3.29 -13.42
C ILE A 177 2.68 4.78 -13.50
N VAL A 178 1.39 5.08 -13.68
CA VAL A 178 0.89 6.42 -14.00
C VAL A 178 0.76 7.29 -12.76
N ASP A 179 0.24 6.71 -11.68
CA ASP A 179 0.05 7.39 -10.41
C ASP A 179 0.15 6.42 -9.25
N VAL A 180 0.58 6.93 -8.10
CA VAL A 180 0.74 6.16 -6.86
C VAL A 180 0.42 7.08 -5.69
N ARG A 181 -0.41 6.60 -4.76
CA ARG A 181 -0.72 7.33 -3.53
C ARG A 181 -0.85 6.40 -2.32
N PRO A 182 -0.51 6.85 -1.10
CA PRO A 182 -0.80 6.11 0.11
C PRO A 182 -2.30 5.83 0.26
N ARG A 183 -2.65 4.62 0.73
CA ARG A 183 -4.01 4.29 1.13
C ARG A 183 -4.31 4.97 2.48
N PRO A 184 -5.31 5.86 2.58
CA PRO A 184 -5.57 6.59 3.82
C PRO A 184 -5.95 5.64 4.97
N CYS A 185 -5.52 5.98 6.19
CA CYS A 185 -6.01 5.37 7.41
C CYS A 185 -7.52 5.61 7.55
N ALA A 186 -8.29 4.53 7.73
CA ALA A 186 -9.73 4.61 7.90
C ALA A 186 -10.16 5.01 9.32
N ASN A 187 -9.26 4.91 10.30
CA ASN A 187 -9.55 5.29 11.67
C ASN A 187 -9.68 6.83 11.78
N PRO A 188 -10.84 7.36 12.21
CA PRO A 188 -11.11 8.80 12.21
C PRO A 188 -10.17 9.60 13.11
N LYS A 189 -9.52 8.96 14.09
CA LYS A 189 -8.50 9.57 14.96
C LYS A 189 -7.28 10.07 14.17
N TYR A 190 -6.99 9.46 13.02
CA TYR A 190 -5.81 9.74 12.22
C TYR A 190 -6.16 10.26 10.81
N LYS A 191 -7.25 11.02 10.70
CA LYS A 191 -7.72 11.58 9.43
C LYS A 191 -6.58 12.30 8.67
N GLY A 192 -6.44 11.97 7.38
CA GLY A 192 -5.40 12.55 6.51
C GLY A 192 -4.03 11.88 6.64
N LYS A 193 -3.90 10.83 7.46
CA LYS A 193 -2.67 10.04 7.58
C LYS A 193 -2.79 8.69 6.91
N SER A 194 -1.64 8.12 6.58
CA SER A 194 -1.43 6.70 6.32
C SER A 194 -0.34 6.22 7.27
N PHE A 195 -0.27 4.91 7.48
CA PHE A 195 0.76 4.31 8.31
C PHE A 195 1.43 3.17 7.59
N GLY A 196 2.67 2.90 7.99
CA GLY A 196 3.41 1.74 7.54
C GLY A 196 4.23 1.15 8.66
N SER A 197 4.66 -0.09 8.48
CA SER A 197 5.56 -0.81 9.37
C SER A 197 6.95 -0.90 8.75
N ASN A 198 7.98 -1.03 9.57
CA ASN A 198 9.29 -1.47 9.14
C ASN A 198 9.78 -2.50 10.15
N ALA A 199 9.93 -3.73 9.70
CA ALA A 199 10.43 -4.83 10.50
C ALA A 199 11.94 -4.98 10.28
N ALA A 200 12.72 -4.74 11.33
CA ALA A 200 14.05 -5.31 11.46
C ALA A 200 13.89 -6.78 11.81
N ALA A 201 13.83 -7.63 10.78
CA ALA A 201 13.32 -8.99 10.86
C ALA A 201 14.44 -10.05 10.83
N TRP A 202 14.08 -11.30 11.15
CA TRP A 202 15.04 -12.41 11.24
C TRP A 202 15.71 -12.78 9.91
N TRP A 203 15.10 -12.44 8.78
CA TRP A 203 15.68 -12.62 7.44
C TRP A 203 16.51 -11.42 6.98
N GLY A 204 16.49 -10.31 7.73
CA GLY A 204 17.26 -9.13 7.40
C GLY A 204 18.77 -9.41 7.43
N PHE A 205 19.51 -8.78 6.52
CA PHE A 205 20.96 -8.95 6.41
C PHE A 205 21.69 -8.66 7.74
N HIS A 206 21.18 -7.70 8.51
CA HIS A 206 21.71 -7.28 9.80
C HIS A 206 21.52 -8.27 10.97
N TYR A 207 20.65 -9.28 10.86
CA TYR A 207 20.07 -9.99 12.01
C TYR A 207 21.11 -10.67 12.92
N LYS A 208 22.22 -11.14 12.34
CA LYS A 208 23.33 -11.79 13.07
C LYS A 208 24.40 -10.83 13.58
N ASP A 209 24.32 -9.55 13.21
CA ASP A 209 25.35 -8.54 13.45
C ASP A 209 24.94 -7.47 14.49
N LEU A 210 23.84 -7.71 15.21
CA LEU A 210 23.40 -6.83 16.29
C LEU A 210 24.50 -6.68 17.35
N LEU A 211 24.74 -5.45 17.82
CA LEU A 211 25.77 -5.17 18.84
C LEU A 211 25.24 -5.08 20.27
N THR A 212 23.96 -4.76 20.44
CA THR A 212 23.30 -4.62 21.75
C THR A 212 22.41 -5.81 22.08
N ASP A 213 22.25 -6.11 23.38
CA ASP A 213 21.30 -7.10 23.86
C ASP A 213 19.85 -6.59 23.87
N PRO A 214 18.85 -7.48 23.80
CA PRO A 214 19.00 -8.92 23.58
C PRO A 214 19.37 -9.25 22.11
N LYS A 215 20.16 -10.31 21.92
CA LYS A 215 20.49 -10.88 20.62
C LYS A 215 20.10 -12.37 20.58
N PRO A 216 19.51 -12.86 19.48
CA PRO A 216 18.92 -12.09 18.40
C PRO A 216 17.60 -11.39 18.85
N ARG A 217 17.13 -10.41 18.08
CA ARG A 217 15.79 -9.81 18.27
C ARG A 217 15.25 -9.26 16.96
N GLU A 218 13.93 -9.14 16.89
CA GLU A 218 13.23 -8.43 15.82
C GLU A 218 12.56 -7.18 16.37
N VAL A 219 12.51 -6.12 15.57
CA VAL A 219 11.95 -4.83 15.99
C VAL A 219 11.02 -4.30 14.92
N ILE A 220 9.78 -4.03 15.30
CA ILE A 220 8.80 -3.33 14.47
C ILE A 220 8.90 -1.84 14.75
N THR A 221 8.99 -1.03 13.69
CA THR A 221 8.92 0.43 13.76
C THR A 221 7.75 0.95 12.94
N ILE A 222 6.80 1.62 13.59
CA ILE A 222 5.64 2.20 12.91
C ILE A 222 5.97 3.61 12.43
N TYR A 223 5.63 3.92 11.18
CA TYR A 223 5.81 5.21 10.54
C TYR A 223 4.47 5.84 10.19
N GLU A 224 4.38 7.16 10.32
CA GLU A 224 3.28 7.99 9.82
C GLU A 224 3.67 8.66 8.50
N ILE A 225 2.75 8.57 7.53
CA ILE A 225 2.82 9.19 6.21
C ILE A 225 1.65 10.16 6.08
N ASP A 226 1.86 11.28 5.39
CA ASP A 226 0.76 12.16 5.01
C ASP A 226 0.06 11.62 3.76
N ALA A 227 -1.22 11.28 3.89
CA ALA A 227 -1.99 10.68 2.81
C ALA A 227 -2.38 11.69 1.72
N SER A 228 -2.30 13.00 2.01
CA SER A 228 -2.58 14.06 1.02
C SER A 228 -1.45 14.25 0.01
N GLY A 229 -0.22 13.87 0.38
CA GLY A 229 0.99 14.13 -0.40
C GLY A 229 1.57 15.53 -0.22
N GLU A 230 0.99 16.40 0.62
CA GLU A 230 1.55 17.72 0.91
C GLU A 230 2.91 17.61 1.63
N ARG A 231 3.01 16.69 2.59
CA ARG A 231 4.27 16.35 3.26
C ARG A 231 4.96 15.17 2.57
N ASN A 232 6.13 15.43 2.00
CA ASN A 232 6.93 14.45 1.26
C ASN A 232 7.93 13.64 2.11
N TRP A 233 7.63 13.44 3.39
CA TRP A 233 8.45 12.63 4.28
C TRP A 233 7.62 11.88 5.32
N ALA A 234 8.10 10.69 5.68
CA ALA A 234 7.60 9.87 6.76
C ALA A 234 8.31 10.20 8.09
N GLN A 235 7.62 9.96 9.20
CA GLN A 235 8.16 10.08 10.55
C GLN A 235 7.86 8.84 11.37
N ALA A 236 8.82 8.44 12.20
CA ALA A 236 8.61 7.34 13.11
C ALA A 236 7.63 7.74 14.23
N VAL A 237 6.71 6.85 14.57
CA VAL A 237 5.72 7.03 15.64
C VAL A 237 6.26 6.39 16.93
N TYR A 238 6.52 5.09 16.86
CA TYR A 238 7.14 4.30 17.92
C TYR A 238 7.77 3.04 17.33
N ASN A 239 8.57 2.34 18.13
CA ASN A 239 8.95 0.97 17.85
C ASN A 239 8.66 0.04 19.03
N PHE A 240 8.63 -1.26 18.78
CA PHE A 240 8.61 -2.28 19.81
C PHE A 240 9.42 -3.50 19.36
N GLN A 241 10.02 -4.20 20.32
CA GLN A 241 10.63 -5.50 20.06
C GLN A 241 9.52 -6.54 19.92
N TRP A 242 9.58 -7.39 18.89
CA TRP A 242 8.67 -8.52 18.76
C TRP A 242 8.77 -9.44 19.98
N THR A 243 7.62 -9.78 20.54
CA THR A 243 7.47 -10.81 21.58
C THR A 243 6.64 -11.96 21.01
N PRO A 244 6.71 -13.19 21.55
CA PRO A 244 5.93 -14.30 21.02
C PRO A 244 4.43 -13.96 20.94
N GLN A 245 3.87 -14.04 19.73
CA GLN A 245 2.45 -13.77 19.48
C GLN A 245 1.70 -15.09 19.29
N THR A 246 0.55 -15.24 19.94
CA THR A 246 -0.33 -16.39 19.71
C THR A 246 -1.42 -15.99 18.73
N ASP A 247 -1.48 -16.63 17.58
CA ASP A 247 -2.51 -16.36 16.58
C ASP A 247 -3.91 -16.80 17.06
N PRO A 248 -4.99 -16.37 16.41
CA PRO A 248 -6.35 -16.79 16.77
C PRO A 248 -6.60 -18.29 16.65
N SER A 249 -5.76 -19.04 15.91
CA SER A 249 -5.81 -20.50 15.80
C SER A 249 -5.09 -21.23 16.94
N GLY A 250 -4.36 -20.50 17.79
CA GLY A 250 -3.61 -21.02 18.93
C GLY A 250 -2.15 -21.36 18.64
N VAL A 251 -1.62 -21.00 17.47
CA VAL A 251 -0.21 -21.20 17.11
C VAL A 251 0.63 -20.06 17.69
N VAL A 252 1.78 -20.39 18.28
CA VAL A 252 2.70 -19.40 18.87
C VAL A 252 3.83 -19.08 17.91
N HIS A 253 3.93 -17.82 17.50
CA HIS A 253 4.94 -17.26 16.61
C HIS A 253 6.01 -16.54 17.43
N LYS A 254 7.13 -17.24 17.71
CA LYS A 254 8.23 -16.71 18.52
C LYS A 254 9.06 -15.64 17.81
N ILE A 255 9.05 -15.70 16.48
CA ILE A 255 9.62 -14.74 15.55
C ILE A 255 8.54 -14.39 14.51
N ILE A 256 8.81 -13.44 13.62
CA ILE A 256 7.93 -13.11 12.48
C ILE A 256 8.04 -14.22 11.42
N ASP A 257 7.40 -15.38 11.65
CA ASP A 257 7.51 -16.56 10.77
C ASP A 257 6.24 -16.87 9.96
N TYR A 258 5.17 -16.12 10.17
CA TYR A 258 3.93 -16.24 9.42
C TYR A 258 3.30 -14.85 9.22
N PRO A 259 2.91 -14.48 7.98
CA PRO A 259 2.51 -13.11 7.68
C PRO A 259 1.11 -12.80 8.24
N GLY A 260 0.91 -11.54 8.64
CA GLY A 260 -0.39 -11.00 9.06
C GLY A 260 -0.94 -11.61 10.35
N VAL A 261 -0.08 -12.12 11.24
CA VAL A 261 -0.47 -12.48 12.62
C VAL A 261 -0.83 -11.19 13.37
N PRO A 262 -2.02 -11.09 14.00
CA PRO A 262 -2.41 -9.89 14.74
C PRO A 262 -1.54 -9.74 15.99
N VAL A 263 -0.85 -8.62 16.13
CA VAL A 263 -0.04 -8.32 17.32
C VAL A 263 -0.95 -7.95 18.48
N ASP A 264 -0.76 -8.60 19.63
CA ASP A 264 -1.38 -8.19 20.89
C ASP A 264 -0.54 -7.09 21.55
N HIS A 265 -0.98 -5.83 21.38
CA HIS A 265 -0.28 -4.66 21.93
C HIS A 265 -0.14 -4.65 23.46
N ARG A 266 -0.84 -5.54 24.19
CA ARG A 266 -0.64 -5.70 25.65
C ARG A 266 0.63 -6.49 25.98
N THR A 267 1.19 -7.20 25.01
CA THR A 267 2.35 -8.09 25.18
C THR A 267 3.67 -7.48 24.72
N VAL A 268 3.62 -6.28 24.13
CA VAL A 268 4.79 -5.54 23.65
C VAL A 268 4.96 -4.25 24.45
N LYS A 269 6.16 -3.69 24.43
CA LYS A 269 6.45 -2.40 25.04
C LYS A 269 6.80 -1.39 23.96
N GLU A 270 5.88 -0.47 23.70
CA GLU A 270 6.11 0.62 22.77
C GLU A 270 7.14 1.62 23.33
N ASN A 271 8.07 2.02 22.47
CA ASN A 271 9.06 3.04 22.73
C ASN A 271 8.83 4.21 21.77
N HIS A 272 8.39 5.33 22.35
CA HIS A 272 8.01 6.55 21.64
C HIS A 272 9.16 7.56 21.61
N GLY A 273 9.10 8.54 20.72
CA GLY A 273 10.15 9.56 20.59
C GLY A 273 11.43 9.08 19.92
N ILE A 274 11.37 7.92 19.26
CA ILE A 274 12.44 7.41 18.41
C ILE A 274 12.64 8.27 17.17
N LEU A 275 13.86 8.25 16.60
CA LEU A 275 14.21 8.98 15.37
C LEU A 275 13.68 10.44 15.37
N LYS A 276 13.69 11.08 16.54
CA LYS A 276 13.10 12.41 16.72
C LYS A 276 13.75 13.41 15.76
N ASN A 277 12.92 14.17 15.05
CA ASN A 277 13.32 15.17 14.04
C ASN A 277 13.97 14.59 12.77
N VAL A 278 14.01 13.26 12.60
CA VAL A 278 14.41 12.65 11.34
C VAL A 278 13.23 12.70 10.35
N ARG A 279 13.50 13.19 9.14
CA ARG A 279 12.53 13.23 8.03
C ARG A 279 12.97 12.23 6.98
N VAL A 280 12.30 11.09 6.90
CA VAL A 280 12.60 10.05 5.90
C VAL A 280 11.90 10.41 4.60
N PRO A 281 12.60 10.70 3.49
CA PRO A 281 11.95 11.04 2.23
C PRO A 281 11.03 9.91 1.75
N ILE A 282 9.80 10.25 1.33
CA ILE A 282 8.91 9.25 0.73
C ILE A 282 9.40 8.89 -0.67
N ARG A 283 9.31 7.61 -1.00
CA ARG A 283 9.56 7.02 -2.32
C ARG A 283 8.51 5.94 -2.58
N PRO A 284 7.24 6.29 -2.84
CA PRO A 284 6.19 5.28 -2.97
C PRO A 284 6.41 4.37 -4.17
N HIS A 285 6.50 3.06 -3.94
CA HIS A 285 6.77 2.05 -4.98
C HIS A 285 6.11 0.71 -4.63
N PHE A 286 6.11 -0.20 -5.62
CA PHE A 286 5.68 -1.59 -5.45
C PHE A 286 6.92 -2.48 -5.43
N GLY A 287 7.20 -3.10 -4.29
CA GLY A 287 8.22 -4.14 -4.14
C GLY A 287 7.89 -5.35 -5.01
N VAL A 288 6.62 -5.78 -4.97
CA VAL A 288 6.05 -6.80 -5.84
C VAL A 288 5.26 -6.19 -7.00
N LEU A 289 5.82 -6.30 -8.21
CA LEU A 289 5.07 -6.09 -9.45
C LEU A 289 5.58 -7.08 -10.51
N GLY A 290 4.70 -7.95 -10.99
CA GLY A 290 5.14 -9.02 -11.91
C GLY A 290 4.04 -9.90 -12.46
N LEU A 291 4.44 -10.81 -13.34
CA LEU A 291 3.57 -11.74 -14.06
C LEU A 291 3.63 -13.14 -13.44
N ALA A 292 2.65 -13.99 -13.75
CA ALA A 292 2.74 -15.38 -13.35
C ALA A 292 3.82 -16.13 -14.18
N PRO A 293 4.78 -16.81 -13.54
CA PRO A 293 5.81 -17.59 -14.22
C PRO A 293 5.24 -18.90 -14.80
N ALA A 294 5.96 -19.52 -15.75
CA ALA A 294 5.51 -20.75 -16.42
C ALA A 294 5.96 -22.02 -15.70
N GLU A 295 7.03 -21.96 -14.92
CA GLU A 295 7.82 -23.10 -14.45
C GLU A 295 7.10 -23.93 -13.38
N ALA A 296 6.25 -23.32 -12.56
CA ALA A 296 5.51 -24.00 -11.51
C ALA A 296 4.11 -23.40 -11.32
N ASP A 297 3.21 -24.22 -10.78
CA ASP A 297 1.81 -23.81 -10.57
C ASP A 297 1.66 -22.83 -9.41
N ILE A 298 2.50 -22.94 -8.38
CA ILE A 298 2.53 -22.04 -7.22
C ILE A 298 4.00 -21.69 -6.98
N VAL A 299 4.32 -20.40 -6.98
CA VAL A 299 5.68 -19.87 -6.84
C VAL A 299 5.72 -18.91 -5.65
N ASP A 300 6.69 -19.09 -4.76
CA ASP A 300 6.91 -18.22 -3.59
C ASP A 300 7.04 -16.75 -4.03
N SER A 301 6.38 -15.84 -3.31
CA SER A 301 6.42 -14.41 -3.63
C SER A 301 7.69 -13.69 -3.16
N ILE A 302 8.54 -14.30 -2.32
CA ILE A 302 9.74 -13.64 -1.75
C ILE A 302 10.84 -13.43 -2.78
N PRO A 303 11.27 -14.43 -3.57
CA PRO A 303 12.33 -14.20 -4.54
C PRO A 303 11.80 -13.39 -5.74
N PRO A 304 12.54 -12.38 -6.24
CA PRO A 304 12.28 -11.86 -7.56
C PRO A 304 12.47 -12.94 -8.63
N ASN A 305 11.85 -12.72 -9.78
CA ASN A 305 11.82 -13.64 -10.90
C ASN A 305 12.08 -12.89 -12.22
N TYR A 306 12.42 -13.59 -13.30
CA TYR A 306 12.60 -13.00 -14.63
C TYR A 306 11.33 -12.32 -15.15
N VAL A 307 10.16 -12.72 -14.64
CA VAL A 307 8.85 -12.11 -14.90
C VAL A 307 8.49 -10.95 -13.96
N GLY A 308 9.45 -10.45 -13.17
CA GLY A 308 9.22 -9.45 -12.12
C GLY A 308 9.05 -10.10 -10.75
N GLY A 309 8.05 -9.68 -9.99
CA GLY A 309 7.85 -10.15 -8.63
C GLY A 309 8.52 -9.20 -7.64
N ASN A 310 9.11 -9.75 -6.57
CA ASN A 310 9.65 -8.98 -5.44
C ASN A 310 11.04 -8.41 -5.70
N ILE A 311 11.10 -7.33 -6.49
CA ILE A 311 12.37 -6.71 -6.91
C ILE A 311 12.91 -5.75 -5.85
N ASP A 312 12.02 -5.08 -5.13
CA ASP A 312 12.34 -4.11 -4.08
C ASP A 312 13.30 -3.00 -4.54
N ASP A 313 13.05 -2.47 -5.74
CA ASP A 313 13.69 -1.24 -6.20
C ASP A 313 12.76 -0.05 -5.96
N TRP A 314 13.20 0.89 -5.12
CA TRP A 314 12.42 2.09 -4.76
C TRP A 314 12.00 2.95 -5.96
N ARG A 315 12.64 2.73 -7.12
CA ARG A 315 12.37 3.41 -8.38
C ARG A 315 11.12 2.87 -9.10
N ILE A 316 10.57 1.71 -8.71
CA ILE A 316 9.37 1.08 -9.30
C ILE A 316 8.10 1.76 -8.76
N GLY A 317 8.01 3.07 -8.97
CA GLY A 317 6.94 3.93 -8.51
C GLY A 317 6.37 4.82 -9.62
N LYS A 318 5.65 5.87 -9.23
CA LYS A 318 5.03 6.82 -10.16
C LYS A 318 6.04 7.35 -11.20
N GLY A 319 5.68 7.22 -12.48
CA GLY A 319 6.48 7.68 -13.61
C GLY A 319 7.40 6.62 -14.22
N ALA A 320 7.63 5.49 -13.53
CA ALA A 320 8.37 4.37 -14.09
C ALA A 320 7.52 3.57 -15.09
N THR A 321 8.21 2.89 -16.01
CA THR A 321 7.61 1.89 -16.91
C THR A 321 8.43 0.62 -16.81
N MET A 322 7.76 -0.47 -16.48
CA MET A 322 8.35 -1.80 -16.38
C MET A 322 8.05 -2.61 -17.63
N TYR A 323 8.95 -3.51 -17.98
CA TYR A 323 8.82 -4.40 -19.13
C TYR A 323 9.07 -5.83 -18.66
N TYR A 324 8.04 -6.66 -18.69
CA TYR A 324 8.11 -8.04 -18.19
C TYR A 324 7.92 -9.04 -19.33
N PRO A 325 8.75 -10.09 -19.45
CA PRO A 325 8.54 -11.17 -20.40
C PRO A 325 7.27 -11.94 -20.03
N VAL A 326 6.35 -12.05 -20.98
CA VAL A 326 5.14 -12.86 -20.83
C VAL A 326 5.55 -14.32 -20.91
N ALA A 327 5.37 -15.06 -19.81
CA ALA A 327 5.67 -16.48 -19.73
C ALA A 327 4.44 -17.36 -19.92
N VAL A 328 3.24 -16.84 -19.62
CA VAL A 328 1.97 -17.55 -19.71
C VAL A 328 0.92 -16.71 -20.44
N LYS A 329 -0.06 -17.37 -21.05
CA LYS A 329 -1.13 -16.70 -21.78
C LYS A 329 -1.85 -15.68 -20.89
N GLY A 330 -2.01 -14.47 -21.41
CA GLY A 330 -2.65 -13.36 -20.72
C GLY A 330 -1.79 -12.67 -19.67
N ALA A 331 -0.51 -13.04 -19.53
CA ALA A 331 0.47 -12.50 -18.59
C ALA A 331 0.16 -12.75 -17.09
N LEU A 332 -1.08 -12.50 -16.64
CA LEU A 332 -1.53 -12.65 -15.25
C LEU A 332 -0.75 -11.72 -14.29
N LEU A 333 -0.81 -10.42 -14.55
CA LEU A 333 -0.15 -9.38 -13.75
C LEU A 333 -0.75 -9.31 -12.34
N SER A 334 0.09 -9.28 -11.30
CA SER A 334 -0.32 -8.92 -9.94
C SER A 334 0.59 -7.81 -9.39
N ALA A 335 0.03 -6.98 -8.51
CA ALA A 335 0.75 -5.96 -7.76
C ALA A 335 0.59 -6.22 -6.27
N GLY A 336 1.68 -6.16 -5.52
CA GLY A 336 1.73 -6.42 -4.10
C GLY A 336 2.78 -5.56 -3.42
N ASP A 337 2.99 -5.86 -2.14
CA ASP A 337 4.13 -5.38 -1.37
C ASP A 337 4.47 -3.90 -1.56
N SER A 338 3.55 -3.06 -1.14
CA SER A 338 3.64 -1.65 -1.42
C SER A 338 4.40 -0.92 -0.31
N HIS A 339 5.32 -0.03 -0.69
CA HIS A 339 6.26 0.62 0.21
C HIS A 339 6.14 2.14 0.15
N ALA A 340 6.08 2.82 1.29
CA ALA A 340 6.11 4.27 1.35
C ALA A 340 7.52 4.84 1.09
N ALA A 341 8.56 4.12 1.51
CA ALA A 341 9.96 4.48 1.27
C ALA A 341 10.87 3.27 1.50
N GLN A 342 12.01 3.25 0.81
CA GLN A 342 13.07 2.28 1.00
C GLN A 342 14.42 2.90 0.62
N GLY A 343 15.50 2.37 1.21
CA GLY A 343 16.88 2.64 0.80
C GLY A 343 17.42 1.51 -0.07
N ASP A 344 18.40 1.82 -0.92
CA ASP A 344 19.14 0.79 -1.67
C ASP A 344 19.97 -0.05 -0.70
N SER A 345 19.34 -1.16 -0.30
CA SER A 345 19.83 -2.48 0.10
C SER A 345 18.72 -3.26 0.83
N GLU A 346 17.68 -2.57 1.31
CA GLU A 346 16.65 -3.14 2.20
C GLU A 346 17.22 -3.90 3.42
N LEU A 347 18.24 -3.30 4.05
CA LEU A 347 19.13 -3.96 5.02
C LEU A 347 18.40 -4.72 6.16
N ALA A 348 17.31 -4.13 6.65
CA ALA A 348 16.53 -4.64 7.77
C ALA A 348 15.69 -5.89 7.41
N GLY A 349 15.55 -6.17 6.11
CA GLY A 349 14.67 -7.18 5.54
C GLY A 349 13.33 -6.64 5.04
N THR A 350 12.99 -5.39 5.35
CA THR A 350 11.74 -4.74 4.90
C THR A 350 11.95 -3.25 4.65
N ALA A 351 11.01 -2.66 3.92
CA ALA A 351 10.90 -1.22 3.67
C ALA A 351 10.07 -0.51 4.76
N ILE A 352 9.58 0.71 4.48
CA ILE A 352 8.37 1.21 5.15
C ILE A 352 7.17 0.60 4.43
N GLU A 353 6.80 -0.58 4.86
CA GLU A 353 5.67 -1.40 4.46
C GLU A 353 4.35 -0.65 4.63
N CYS A 354 3.75 -0.18 3.53
CA CYS A 354 2.62 0.75 3.59
C CYS A 354 1.66 0.54 2.43
N SER A 355 0.37 0.31 2.72
CA SER A 355 -0.67 0.14 1.69
C SER A 355 -0.73 1.32 0.72
N LEU A 356 -0.70 1.05 -0.58
CA LEU A 356 -0.78 2.05 -1.66
C LEU A 356 -1.96 1.79 -2.61
N ILE A 357 -2.29 2.80 -3.40
CA ILE A 357 -3.21 2.69 -4.54
C ILE A 357 -2.42 3.12 -5.78
N GLY A 358 -2.26 2.20 -6.73
CA GLY A 358 -1.53 2.42 -7.98
C GLY A 358 -2.46 2.49 -9.19
N THR A 359 -2.16 3.37 -10.15
CA THR A 359 -2.81 3.35 -11.46
C THR A 359 -1.78 2.99 -12.53
N PHE A 360 -2.11 1.99 -13.33
CA PHE A 360 -1.23 1.39 -14.32
C PHE A 360 -1.87 1.49 -15.70
N GLN A 361 -1.05 1.70 -16.73
CA GLN A 361 -1.44 1.46 -18.12
C GLN A 361 -0.71 0.21 -18.60
N LEU A 362 -1.44 -0.74 -19.16
CA LEU A 362 -0.90 -2.03 -19.59
C LEU A 362 -0.85 -2.09 -21.11
N SER A 363 0.26 -2.50 -21.71
CA SER A 363 0.40 -2.63 -23.17
C SER A 363 1.22 -3.84 -23.56
N VAL A 364 0.77 -4.61 -24.55
CA VAL A 364 1.49 -5.77 -25.06
C VAL A 364 2.40 -5.35 -26.21
N ARG A 365 3.68 -5.72 -26.14
CA ARG A 365 4.65 -5.63 -27.24
C ARG A 365 4.84 -7.03 -27.80
N LYS A 366 4.45 -7.22 -29.06
CA LYS A 366 4.42 -8.54 -29.69
C LYS A 366 5.83 -9.02 -30.02
N LYS A 367 6.12 -10.30 -29.78
CA LYS A 367 7.44 -10.91 -30.00
C LYS A 367 8.06 -10.59 -31.37
N ASP A 368 7.25 -10.65 -32.43
CA ASP A 368 7.65 -10.37 -33.81
C ASP A 368 7.99 -8.90 -34.08
N THR A 369 7.61 -7.99 -33.17
CA THR A 369 7.94 -6.56 -33.22
C THR A 369 9.17 -6.18 -32.39
N LEU A 370 9.76 -7.12 -31.63
CA LEU A 370 10.85 -6.80 -30.71
C LEU A 370 12.22 -6.67 -31.40
N ALA A 371 12.44 -7.38 -32.50
CA ALA A 371 13.73 -7.40 -33.19
C ALA A 371 14.22 -5.98 -33.55
N GLY A 372 15.45 -5.65 -33.16
CA GLY A 372 16.04 -4.32 -33.39
C GLY A 372 15.64 -3.25 -32.37
N THR A 373 14.88 -3.61 -31.32
CA THR A 373 14.57 -2.72 -30.18
C THR A 373 15.46 -3.07 -28.97
N ALA A 374 15.44 -2.22 -27.93
CA ALA A 374 16.10 -2.53 -26.66
C ALA A 374 15.41 -3.67 -25.86
N LEU A 375 14.28 -4.18 -26.33
CA LEU A 375 13.49 -5.25 -25.72
C LEU A 375 13.67 -6.61 -26.44
N ALA A 376 14.55 -6.69 -27.44
CA ALA A 376 14.78 -7.86 -28.30
C ALA A 376 15.51 -9.01 -27.60
#